data_AF-A0A315B8Q7-F1
#
_entry.id   AF-A0A315B8Q7-F1
#
_cell.length_a   1.000
_cell.length_b   1.000
_cell.length_c   1.000
_cell.angle_alpha   90.00
_cell.angle_beta   90.00
_cell.angle_gamma   90.00
#
_symmetry.space_group_name_H-M   'P 1'
#
loop_
_entity.id
_entity.type
_entity.pdbx_description
1 polymer ?
#
loop_
_entity_poly.entity_id
_entity_poly.type
_entity_poly.pdbx_seq_one_letter_code
_entity_poly.pdbx_strand_id
1 'polypeptide(L)'
;MARHRRDTYYWRAKAEGYRSRAAYKLQQINKKFNVIREDSDVVDLGAAPGGWLEVARELTKRKVVGVDILRIKPMDRITIIRGDITREETANQIKEAVGEEGADTVICDAAPNLSGNWNLDHARSIALAESALECATRILKPQGNFVVKVFQGDMFKEYLDKVKGEFTYVRAHSPEASRSESAEIYVVGKKFLTAPIRRGEEYDVVIERIGSGGDGTAFVEGFVVFICDTEKGEKVRIKVRDVKPNFAFADVIRRLESPEEEK
;
A
#
# COMPACT_ATOMS: atom_id res chain seq x y z
N MET A 1 7.21 23.02 24.67
CA MET A 1 8.12 21.95 24.18
C MET A 1 7.94 21.62 22.69
N ALA A 2 6.71 21.57 22.14
CA ALA A 2 6.46 21.25 20.72
C ALA A 2 6.99 22.30 19.71
N ARG A 3 6.97 23.60 20.06
CA ARG A 3 7.49 24.70 19.23
C ARG A 3 9.00 24.61 19.02
N HIS A 4 9.76 24.22 20.06
CA HIS A 4 11.23 24.09 20.01
C HIS A 4 11.67 22.93 19.09
N ARG A 5 10.99 21.77 19.14
CA ARG A 5 11.23 20.65 18.21
C ARG A 5 10.88 20.99 16.75
N ARG A 6 9.86 21.84 16.55
CA ARG A 6 9.41 22.36 15.25
C ARG A 6 10.54 23.11 14.55
N ASP A 7 11.21 23.97 15.31
CA ASP A 7 12.37 24.72 14.86
C ASP A 7 13.57 23.80 14.61
N THR A 8 13.82 22.80 15.46
CA THR A 8 14.96 21.88 15.26
C THR A 8 14.94 21.19 13.89
N TYR A 9 13.85 20.51 13.52
CA TYR A 9 13.80 19.80 12.22
C TYR A 9 13.68 20.74 11.02
N TYR A 10 13.06 21.90 11.18
CA TYR A 10 13.01 22.90 10.11
C TYR A 10 14.40 23.48 9.83
N TRP A 11 15.12 23.92 10.87
CA TRP A 11 16.47 24.45 10.74
C TRP A 11 17.45 23.38 10.29
N ARG A 12 17.30 22.15 10.78
CA ARG A 12 18.13 21.02 10.35
C ARG A 12 17.91 20.68 8.87
N ALA A 13 16.66 20.62 8.40
CA ALA A 13 16.35 20.40 6.98
C ALA A 13 16.97 21.50 6.12
N LYS A 14 16.85 22.76 6.56
CA LYS A 14 17.44 23.90 5.85
C LYS A 14 18.97 23.86 5.83
N ALA A 15 19.61 23.42 6.91
CA ALA A 15 21.06 23.26 7.01
C ALA A 15 21.58 22.09 6.15
N GLU A 16 20.82 21.00 6.06
CA GLU A 16 21.13 19.82 5.24
C GLU A 16 20.66 19.98 3.77
N GLY A 17 20.00 21.09 3.43
CA GLY A 17 19.60 21.42 2.06
C GLY A 17 18.28 20.80 1.57
N TYR A 18 17.52 20.14 2.45
CA TYR A 18 16.22 19.55 2.09
C TYR A 18 15.14 20.62 1.88
N ARG A 19 14.27 20.40 0.89
CA ARG A 19 13.13 21.27 0.55
C ARG A 19 12.05 21.30 1.64
N SER A 20 11.99 20.29 2.50
CA SER A 20 10.98 20.22 3.57
C SER A 20 11.46 19.35 4.72
N ARG A 21 11.06 19.73 5.94
CA ARG A 21 11.22 18.90 7.15
C ARG A 21 10.51 17.55 7.07
N ALA A 22 9.59 17.36 6.11
CA ALA A 22 8.96 16.07 5.84
C ALA A 22 9.99 14.99 5.46
N ALA A 23 11.15 15.37 4.92
CA ALA A 23 12.27 14.47 4.63
C ALA A 23 12.61 13.54 5.82
N TYR A 24 12.71 14.09 7.03
CA TYR A 24 13.00 13.30 8.24
C TYR A 24 11.95 12.24 8.55
N LYS A 25 10.68 12.49 8.20
CA LYS A 25 9.62 11.51 8.43
C LYS A 25 9.84 10.28 7.54
N LEU A 26 10.13 10.48 6.26
CA LEU A 26 10.42 9.37 5.35
C LEU A 26 11.67 8.61 5.78
N GLN A 27 12.74 9.32 6.17
CA GLN A 27 13.96 8.70 6.69
C GLN A 27 13.66 7.82 7.92
N GLN A 28 12.85 8.31 8.86
CA GLN A 28 12.46 7.55 10.06
C GLN A 28 11.59 6.33 9.74
N ILE A 29 10.59 6.50 8.85
CA ILE A 29 9.74 5.40 8.37
C ILE A 29 10.62 4.35 7.68
N ASN A 30 11.51 4.76 6.79
CA ASN A 30 12.37 3.82 6.06
C ASN A 30 13.36 3.12 6.98
N LYS A 31 13.97 3.82 7.95
CA LYS A 31 14.83 3.21 8.96
C LYS A 31 14.11 2.11 9.74
N LYS A 32 12.81 2.28 10.03
CA LYS A 32 12.03 1.33 10.82
C LYS A 32 11.48 0.17 9.99
N PHE A 33 11.02 0.44 8.78
CA PHE A 33 10.26 -0.53 7.99
C PHE A 33 10.96 -1.03 6.74
N ASN A 34 12.07 -0.40 6.34
CA ASN A 34 12.81 -0.69 5.11
C ASN A 34 11.87 -0.83 3.91
N VAL A 35 11.09 0.22 3.67
CA VAL A 35 10.06 0.27 2.61
C VAL A 35 10.69 0.57 1.25
N ILE A 36 11.72 1.42 1.21
CA ILE A 36 12.50 1.75 0.02
C ILE A 36 13.89 1.12 0.19
N ARG A 37 14.23 0.22 -0.73
CA ARG A 37 15.57 -0.39 -0.86
C ARG A 37 16.35 0.27 -1.97
N GLU A 38 17.65 -0.01 -2.05
CA GLU A 38 18.56 0.55 -3.05
C GLU A 38 18.15 0.21 -4.50
N ASP A 39 17.43 -0.88 -4.67
CA ASP A 39 16.96 -1.45 -5.94
C ASP A 39 15.46 -1.19 -6.21
N SER A 40 14.81 -0.29 -5.46
CA SER A 40 13.37 -0.03 -5.61
C SER A 40 13.07 1.09 -6.62
N ASP A 41 12.17 0.84 -7.58
CA ASP A 41 11.50 1.90 -8.33
C ASP A 41 10.42 2.55 -7.44
N VAL A 42 10.51 3.87 -7.22
CA VAL A 42 9.70 4.60 -6.22
C VAL A 42 8.79 5.63 -6.88
N VAL A 43 7.53 5.68 -6.44
CA VAL A 43 6.56 6.73 -6.80
C VAL A 43 6.14 7.49 -5.56
N ASP A 44 6.22 8.82 -5.59
CA ASP A 44 5.75 9.73 -4.54
C ASP A 44 4.50 10.47 -5.04
N LEU A 45 3.36 10.20 -4.40
CA LEU A 45 2.05 10.79 -4.70
C LEU A 45 1.79 12.00 -3.80
N GLY A 46 1.36 13.11 -4.40
CA GLY A 46 1.25 14.39 -3.69
C GLY A 46 2.62 14.90 -3.24
N ALA A 47 3.60 14.80 -4.14
CA ALA A 47 5.01 14.96 -3.83
C ALA A 47 5.44 16.42 -3.59
N ALA A 48 4.63 17.44 -3.89
CA ALA A 48 5.03 18.83 -3.72
C ALA A 48 5.27 19.15 -2.23
N PRO A 49 6.37 19.84 -1.86
CA PRO A 49 7.35 20.52 -2.72
C PRO A 49 8.56 19.66 -3.17
N GLY A 50 8.61 18.38 -2.79
CA GLY A 50 9.63 17.41 -3.20
C GLY A 50 10.55 16.91 -2.07
N GLY A 51 10.22 17.16 -0.80
CA GLY A 51 11.09 16.70 0.31
C GLY A 51 11.20 15.18 0.43
N TRP A 52 10.15 14.44 0.09
CA TRP A 52 10.17 12.97 0.05
C TRP A 52 10.89 12.45 -1.20
N LEU A 53 10.77 13.15 -2.34
CA LEU A 53 11.55 12.87 -3.56
C LEU A 53 13.07 12.93 -3.33
N GLU A 54 13.56 13.93 -2.60
CA GLU A 54 14.99 14.05 -2.26
C GLU A 54 15.48 12.83 -1.48
N VAL A 55 14.74 12.45 -0.45
CA VAL A 55 15.08 11.28 0.38
C VAL A 55 14.95 9.98 -0.43
N ALA A 56 13.91 9.83 -1.24
CA ALA A 56 13.75 8.65 -2.10
C ALA A 56 14.94 8.51 -3.06
N ARG A 57 15.40 9.61 -3.66
CA ARG A 57 16.56 9.64 -4.56
C ARG A 57 17.87 9.27 -3.86
N GLU A 58 18.02 9.59 -2.58
CA GLU A 58 19.16 9.16 -1.76
C GLU A 58 19.10 7.67 -1.41
N LEU A 59 17.91 7.12 -1.22
CA LEU A 59 17.69 5.74 -0.76
C LEU A 59 17.77 4.69 -1.87
N THR A 60 17.42 5.04 -3.10
CA THR A 60 17.47 4.13 -4.26
C THR A 60 18.41 4.64 -5.33
N LYS A 61 18.95 3.75 -6.17
CA LYS A 61 19.66 4.10 -7.43
C LYS A 61 18.77 3.94 -8.67
N ARG A 62 17.55 3.43 -8.49
CA ARG A 62 16.57 3.15 -9.55
C ARG A 62 15.70 4.38 -9.84
N LYS A 63 14.57 4.19 -10.52
CA LYS A 63 13.70 5.30 -10.93
C LYS A 63 12.98 5.89 -9.73
N VAL A 64 12.84 7.22 -9.73
CA VAL A 64 12.03 7.95 -8.75
C VAL A 64 11.09 8.85 -9.54
N VAL A 65 9.80 8.75 -9.27
CA VAL A 65 8.74 9.50 -9.96
C VAL A 65 7.95 10.28 -8.92
N GLY A 66 7.82 11.59 -9.11
CA GLY A 66 6.97 12.46 -8.28
C GLY A 66 5.73 12.89 -9.03
N VAL A 67 4.58 12.80 -8.36
CA VAL A 67 3.27 13.13 -8.93
C VAL A 67 2.58 14.15 -8.04
N ASP A 68 2.16 15.27 -8.61
CA ASP A 68 1.35 16.26 -7.88
C ASP A 68 0.53 17.14 -8.84
N ILE A 69 -0.60 17.67 -8.38
CA ILE A 69 -1.39 18.67 -9.12
C ILE A 69 -0.66 20.03 -9.17
N LEU A 70 0.14 20.31 -8.15
CA LEU A 70 0.98 21.48 -8.01
C LEU A 70 2.29 21.30 -8.79
N ARG A 71 2.88 22.43 -9.19
CA ARG A 71 4.18 22.43 -9.85
C ARG A 71 5.29 22.09 -8.86
N ILE A 72 6.04 21.02 -9.15
CA ILE A 72 7.30 20.72 -8.48
C ILE A 72 8.45 21.27 -9.34
N LYS A 73 9.43 21.95 -8.73
CA LYS A 73 10.63 22.38 -9.46
C LYS A 73 11.40 21.14 -9.93
N PRO A 74 11.85 21.08 -11.20
CA PRO A 74 12.63 19.95 -11.70
C PRO A 74 13.79 19.56 -10.77
N MET A 75 14.09 18.27 -10.76
CA MET A 75 15.09 17.64 -9.90
C MET A 75 15.91 16.67 -10.74
N ASP A 76 17.21 16.61 -10.48
CA ASP A 76 18.09 15.69 -11.21
C ASP A 76 17.70 14.23 -10.95
N ARG A 77 17.63 13.42 -12.01
CA ARG A 77 17.33 11.97 -11.97
C ARG A 77 15.99 11.62 -11.28
N ILE A 78 15.03 12.53 -11.32
CA ILE A 78 13.65 12.32 -10.83
C ILE A 78 12.69 12.74 -11.94
N THR A 79 11.79 11.85 -12.33
CA THR A 79 10.70 12.17 -13.25
C THR A 79 9.60 12.88 -12.50
N ILE A 80 9.12 14.01 -13.02
CA ILE A 80 8.04 14.79 -12.40
C ILE A 80 6.83 14.77 -13.33
N ILE A 81 5.71 14.27 -12.82
CA ILE A 81 4.43 14.23 -13.50
C ILE A 81 3.51 15.23 -12.80
N ARG A 82 2.96 16.17 -13.57
CA ARG A 82 1.91 17.05 -13.05
C ARG A 82 0.55 16.46 -13.37
N GLY A 83 -0.10 15.88 -12.38
CA GLY A 83 -1.34 15.12 -12.58
C GLY A 83 -2.12 14.91 -11.30
N ASP A 84 -3.40 14.60 -11.48
CA ASP A 84 -4.30 14.22 -10.38
C ASP A 84 -4.29 12.70 -10.24
N ILE A 85 -3.96 12.20 -9.04
CA ILE A 85 -3.80 10.78 -8.74
C ILE A 85 -5.11 9.97 -8.88
N THR A 86 -6.26 10.65 -8.91
CA THR A 86 -7.59 10.03 -9.14
C THR A 86 -7.83 9.70 -10.61
N ARG A 87 -7.02 10.25 -11.52
CA ARG A 87 -7.18 10.08 -12.97
C ARG A 87 -6.42 8.87 -13.48
N GLU A 88 -7.08 8.09 -14.34
CA GLU A 88 -6.47 6.94 -15.01
C GLU A 88 -5.28 7.35 -15.89
N GLU A 89 -5.37 8.49 -16.58
CA GLU A 89 -4.28 9.05 -17.37
C GLU A 89 -3.00 9.23 -16.54
N THR A 90 -3.12 9.76 -15.32
CA THR A 90 -1.98 9.92 -14.41
C THR A 90 -1.38 8.56 -14.04
N ALA A 91 -2.21 7.55 -13.76
CA ALA A 91 -1.73 6.20 -13.47
C ALA A 91 -0.97 5.59 -14.67
N ASN A 92 -1.43 5.84 -15.89
CA ASN A 92 -0.77 5.37 -17.11
C ASN A 92 0.59 6.07 -17.33
N GLN A 93 0.65 7.39 -17.12
CA GLN A 93 1.91 8.14 -17.18
C GLN A 93 2.92 7.65 -16.13
N ILE A 94 2.45 7.31 -14.92
CA ILE A 94 3.31 6.72 -13.88
C ILE A 94 3.86 5.38 -14.35
N LYS A 95 3.01 4.48 -14.88
CA LYS A 95 3.43 3.16 -15.40
C LYS A 95 4.46 3.30 -16.52
N GLU A 96 4.25 4.23 -17.44
CA GLU A 96 5.23 4.50 -18.50
C GLU A 96 6.59 4.94 -17.91
N ALA A 97 6.57 5.80 -16.89
CA ALA A 97 7.79 6.26 -16.25
C ALA A 97 8.53 5.14 -15.50
N VAL A 98 7.84 4.34 -14.67
CA VAL A 98 8.48 3.27 -13.86
C VAL A 98 8.75 1.99 -14.68
N GLY A 99 7.96 1.73 -15.71
CA GLY A 99 8.00 0.52 -16.55
C GLY A 99 6.77 -0.38 -16.33
N GLU A 100 6.53 -1.29 -17.27
CA GLU A 100 5.32 -2.14 -17.31
C GLU A 100 5.14 -3.02 -16.07
N GLU A 101 6.23 -3.42 -15.43
CA GLU A 101 6.18 -4.23 -14.21
C GLU A 101 5.56 -3.47 -13.01
N GLY A 102 5.55 -2.13 -13.04
CA GLY A 102 5.04 -1.25 -11.97
C GLY A 102 6.14 -0.68 -11.05
N ALA A 103 5.74 -0.15 -9.90
CA ALA A 103 6.61 0.42 -8.88
C ALA A 103 6.81 -0.55 -7.70
N ASP A 104 8.02 -0.62 -7.17
CA ASP A 104 8.33 -1.40 -5.95
C ASP A 104 7.78 -0.72 -4.69
N THR A 105 7.67 0.61 -4.70
CA THR A 105 7.17 1.36 -3.56
C THR A 105 6.40 2.60 -3.99
N VAL A 106 5.22 2.79 -3.39
CA VAL A 106 4.41 4.00 -3.51
C VAL A 106 4.36 4.69 -2.15
N ILE A 107 4.71 5.96 -2.09
CA ILE A 107 4.69 6.78 -0.88
C ILE A 107 3.78 7.99 -1.09
N CYS A 108 3.14 8.49 -0.03
CA CYS A 108 2.25 9.65 -0.10
C CYS A 108 2.26 10.43 1.23
N ASP A 109 2.84 11.64 1.22
CA ASP A 109 2.76 12.61 2.33
C ASP A 109 1.79 13.76 2.01
N ALA A 110 0.81 13.52 1.14
CA ALA A 110 -0.21 14.51 0.79
C ALA A 110 -1.10 14.83 2.00
N ALA A 111 -1.54 16.08 2.13
CA ALA A 111 -2.53 16.50 3.12
C ALA A 111 -3.60 17.37 2.44
N PRO A 112 -4.87 17.28 2.86
CA PRO A 112 -5.90 18.15 2.35
C PRO A 112 -5.68 19.60 2.84
N ASN A 113 -6.34 20.55 2.18
CA ASN A 113 -6.45 21.91 2.70
C ASN A 113 -7.25 21.89 4.01
N LEU A 114 -6.58 22.27 5.11
CA LEU A 114 -7.16 22.30 6.44
C LEU A 114 -8.20 23.42 6.55
N SER A 115 -9.41 23.06 6.93
CA SER A 115 -10.51 23.97 7.20
C SER A 115 -10.50 24.48 8.64
N GLY A 116 -9.78 23.80 9.54
CA GLY A 116 -9.81 24.06 10.98
C GLY A 116 -10.94 23.32 11.70
N ASN A 117 -11.85 22.68 10.95
CA ASN A 117 -12.83 21.74 11.49
C ASN A 117 -12.24 20.32 11.45
N TRP A 118 -11.97 19.77 12.63
CA TRP A 118 -11.31 18.47 12.78
C TRP A 118 -12.02 17.33 12.04
N ASN A 119 -13.34 17.24 12.15
CA ASN A 119 -14.10 16.14 11.54
C ASN A 119 -14.05 16.23 10.00
N LEU A 120 -14.18 17.45 9.45
CA LEU A 120 -14.07 17.67 8.01
C LEU A 120 -12.65 17.40 7.50
N ASP A 121 -11.63 17.85 8.23
CA ASP A 121 -10.23 17.65 7.86
C ASP A 121 -9.83 16.17 7.95
N HIS A 122 -10.37 15.43 8.92
CA HIS A 122 -10.24 13.97 9.02
C HIS A 122 -10.86 13.27 7.81
N ALA A 123 -12.14 13.54 7.50
CA ALA A 123 -12.82 12.93 6.36
C ALA A 123 -12.10 13.20 5.03
N ARG A 124 -11.63 14.43 4.82
CA ARG A 124 -10.81 14.79 3.63
C ARG A 124 -9.48 14.05 3.59
N SER A 125 -8.84 13.86 4.75
CA SER A 125 -7.59 13.09 4.81
C SER A 125 -7.82 11.62 4.46
N ILE A 126 -8.95 11.04 4.87
CA ILE A 126 -9.30 9.66 4.55
C ILE A 126 -9.57 9.52 3.05
N ALA A 127 -10.40 10.38 2.46
CA ALA A 127 -10.70 10.35 1.03
C ALA A 127 -9.43 10.50 0.16
N LEU A 128 -8.49 11.36 0.57
CA LEU A 128 -7.20 11.50 -0.11
C LEU A 128 -6.33 10.24 0.03
N ALA A 129 -6.32 9.61 1.20
CA ALA A 129 -5.59 8.37 1.43
C ALA A 129 -6.19 7.18 0.65
N GLU A 130 -7.52 7.11 0.52
CA GLU A 130 -8.23 6.15 -0.34
C GLU A 130 -7.86 6.35 -1.80
N SER A 131 -7.86 7.59 -2.29
CA SER A 131 -7.42 7.92 -3.65
C SER A 131 -5.96 7.49 -3.89
N ALA A 132 -5.09 7.67 -2.90
CA ALA A 132 -3.70 7.23 -2.96
C ALA A 132 -3.57 5.70 -2.98
N LEU A 133 -4.37 4.98 -2.19
CA LEU A 133 -4.42 3.51 -2.18
C LEU A 133 -4.91 2.99 -3.54
N GLU A 134 -5.99 3.54 -4.09
CA GLU A 134 -6.52 3.16 -5.41
C GLU A 134 -5.50 3.40 -6.53
N CYS A 135 -4.77 4.52 -6.48
CA CYS A 135 -3.67 4.76 -7.40
C CYS A 135 -2.57 3.72 -7.21
N ALA A 136 -2.18 3.44 -5.96
CA ALA A 136 -1.12 2.49 -5.63
C ALA A 136 -1.43 1.08 -6.14
N THR A 137 -2.63 0.55 -5.92
CA THR A 137 -3.00 -0.81 -6.36
C THR A 137 -2.99 -0.97 -7.88
N ARG A 138 -3.14 0.13 -8.64
CA ARG A 138 -3.03 0.11 -10.10
C ARG A 138 -1.58 0.08 -10.59
N ILE A 139 -0.64 0.65 -9.84
CA ILE A 139 0.75 0.90 -10.29
C ILE A 139 1.80 0.06 -9.56
N LEU A 140 1.46 -0.58 -8.44
CA LEU A 140 2.40 -1.39 -7.65
C LEU A 140 2.68 -2.74 -8.33
N LYS A 141 3.93 -3.17 -8.25
CA LYS A 141 4.30 -4.57 -8.54
C LYS A 141 3.73 -5.50 -7.47
N PRO A 142 3.54 -6.80 -7.77
CA PRO A 142 3.39 -7.82 -6.73
C PRO A 142 4.49 -7.68 -5.68
N GLN A 143 4.13 -7.83 -4.40
CA GLN A 143 5.03 -7.65 -3.26
C GLN A 143 5.56 -6.22 -3.03
N GLY A 144 5.05 -5.22 -3.75
CA GLY A 144 5.38 -3.82 -3.53
C GLY A 144 4.97 -3.29 -2.15
N ASN A 145 5.50 -2.13 -1.77
CA ASN A 145 5.22 -1.46 -0.50
C ASN A 145 4.42 -0.17 -0.71
N PHE A 146 3.63 0.20 0.30
CA PHE A 146 2.83 1.40 0.31
C PHE A 146 2.98 2.15 1.64
N VAL A 147 3.14 3.46 1.57
CA VAL A 147 3.14 4.34 2.74
C VAL A 147 2.27 5.55 2.48
N VAL A 148 1.37 5.85 3.39
CA VAL A 148 0.46 7.00 3.24
C VAL A 148 0.19 7.69 4.56
N LYS A 149 0.16 9.01 4.53
CA LYS A 149 -0.27 9.84 5.64
C LYS A 149 -1.79 9.82 5.79
N VAL A 150 -2.26 9.73 7.03
CA VAL A 150 -3.66 9.86 7.41
C VAL A 150 -3.76 10.69 8.69
N PHE A 151 -4.84 11.45 8.85
CA PHE A 151 -5.22 12.00 10.14
C PHE A 151 -6.10 11.01 10.90
N GLN A 152 -5.73 10.69 12.13
CA GLN A 152 -6.46 9.75 12.96
C GLN A 152 -7.87 10.27 13.27
N GLY A 153 -8.86 9.38 13.32
CA GLY A 153 -10.25 9.72 13.63
C GLY A 153 -11.12 8.47 13.61
N ASP A 154 -12.42 8.65 13.59
CA ASP A 154 -13.43 7.60 13.61
C ASP A 154 -13.37 6.69 12.36
N MET A 155 -13.10 7.25 11.19
CA MET A 155 -13.00 6.51 9.92
C MET A 155 -11.64 5.79 9.75
N PHE A 156 -10.66 6.05 10.62
CA PHE A 156 -9.30 5.52 10.47
C PHE A 156 -9.25 3.98 10.50
N LYS A 157 -10.06 3.34 11.35
CA LYS A 157 -10.06 1.88 11.48
C LYS A 157 -10.53 1.21 10.20
N GLU A 158 -11.61 1.71 9.61
CA GLU A 158 -12.15 1.20 8.35
C GLU A 158 -11.10 1.34 7.23
N TYR A 159 -10.46 2.50 7.12
CA TYR A 159 -9.38 2.71 6.16
C TYR A 159 -8.20 1.74 6.38
N LEU A 160 -7.78 1.53 7.64
CA LEU A 160 -6.71 0.58 7.96
C LEU A 160 -7.08 -0.86 7.54
N ASP A 161 -8.34 -1.24 7.71
CA ASP A 161 -8.84 -2.56 7.30
C ASP A 161 -8.91 -2.70 5.77
N LYS A 162 -9.23 -1.64 5.02
CA LYS A 162 -9.06 -1.61 3.54
C LYS A 162 -7.62 -1.88 3.13
N VAL A 163 -6.64 -1.21 3.75
CA VAL A 163 -5.21 -1.46 3.46
C VAL A 163 -4.82 -2.89 3.83
N LYS A 164 -5.35 -3.48 4.90
CA LYS A 164 -5.09 -4.90 5.24
C LYS A 164 -5.63 -5.88 4.21
N GLY A 165 -6.64 -5.49 3.44
CA GLY A 165 -7.14 -6.31 2.32
C GLY A 165 -6.16 -6.42 1.16
N GLU A 166 -5.31 -5.40 0.97
CA GLU A 166 -4.43 -5.30 -0.19
C GLU A 166 -2.96 -5.67 0.10
N PHE A 167 -2.55 -5.79 1.36
CA PHE A 167 -1.15 -6.03 1.74
C PHE A 167 -1.00 -7.16 2.76
N THR A 168 0.08 -7.94 2.65
CA THR A 168 0.37 -9.05 3.58
C THR A 168 0.65 -8.55 5.01
N TYR A 169 1.24 -7.37 5.15
CA TYR A 169 1.56 -6.76 6.45
C TYR A 169 1.16 -5.29 6.45
N VAL A 170 0.40 -4.88 7.47
CA VAL A 170 -0.02 -3.49 7.63
C VAL A 170 0.23 -3.02 9.04
N ARG A 171 0.83 -1.83 9.18
CA ARG A 171 1.05 -1.20 10.49
C ARG A 171 0.85 0.31 10.41
N ALA A 172 0.21 0.84 11.45
CA ALA A 172 0.15 2.27 11.68
C ALA A 172 1.36 2.75 12.50
N HIS A 173 1.96 3.88 12.12
CA HIS A 173 3.15 4.43 12.77
C HIS A 173 3.13 5.96 12.79
N SER A 174 3.41 6.54 13.95
CA SER A 174 3.69 7.97 14.10
C SER A 174 5.21 8.18 14.25
N PRO A 175 5.88 8.81 13.27
CA PRO A 175 7.29 9.17 13.35
C PRO A 175 7.56 10.19 14.46
N GLU A 176 8.75 10.18 15.04
CA GLU A 176 9.15 11.15 16.08
C GLU A 176 9.21 12.59 15.55
N ALA A 177 9.41 12.76 14.24
CA ALA A 177 9.37 14.05 13.55
C ALA A 177 7.95 14.59 13.35
N SER A 178 6.89 13.82 13.64
CA SER A 178 5.51 14.31 13.65
C SER A 178 5.28 15.23 14.87
N ARG A 179 4.45 16.26 14.69
CA ARG A 179 4.17 17.22 15.78
C ARG A 179 3.38 16.48 16.87
N SER A 180 3.69 16.74 18.14
CA SER A 180 2.91 16.20 19.29
C SER A 180 1.44 16.66 19.31
N GLU A 181 1.10 17.71 18.58
CA GLU A 181 -0.25 18.26 18.42
C GLU A 181 -0.96 17.75 17.14
N SER A 182 -0.23 17.06 16.25
CA SER A 182 -0.78 16.58 14.98
C SER A 182 -1.23 15.16 15.17
N ALA A 183 -2.51 14.87 14.96
CA ALA A 183 -3.03 13.51 14.89
C ALA A 183 -2.64 12.81 13.56
N GLU A 184 -1.43 13.10 13.07
CA GLU A 184 -0.86 12.51 11.87
C GLU A 184 -0.31 11.12 12.19
N ILE A 185 -0.73 10.14 11.39
CA ILE A 185 -0.26 8.77 11.45
C ILE A 185 0.03 8.28 10.02
N TYR A 186 1.04 7.44 9.88
CA TYR A 186 1.37 6.82 8.61
C TYR A 186 0.92 5.37 8.62
N VAL A 187 0.17 4.97 7.60
CA VAL A 187 -0.15 3.57 7.36
C VAL A 187 0.90 3.01 6.42
N VAL A 188 1.55 1.93 6.85
CA VAL A 188 2.58 1.21 6.10
C VAL A 188 2.02 -0.15 5.71
N GLY A 189 1.78 -0.35 4.42
CA GLY A 189 1.46 -1.62 3.80
C GLY A 189 2.70 -2.24 3.16
N LYS A 190 2.96 -3.53 3.41
CA LYS A 190 4.08 -4.26 2.81
C LYS A 190 3.59 -5.52 2.12
N LYS A 191 4.25 -5.82 1.01
CA LYS A 191 3.98 -6.97 0.15
C LYS A 191 2.56 -6.95 -0.40
N PHE A 192 2.35 -6.08 -1.39
CA PHE A 192 1.11 -5.94 -2.15
C PHE A 192 0.64 -7.31 -2.66
N LEU A 193 -0.64 -7.60 -2.44
CA LEU A 193 -1.32 -8.82 -2.84
C LEU A 193 -1.92 -8.65 -4.23
N THR A 194 -1.48 -9.47 -5.18
CA THR A 194 -2.04 -9.53 -6.53
C THR A 194 -2.82 -10.82 -6.79
N ALA A 195 -3.09 -11.58 -5.72
CA ALA A 195 -3.94 -12.76 -5.81
C ALA A 195 -5.32 -12.36 -6.37
N PRO A 196 -5.95 -13.17 -7.23
CA PRO A 196 -7.31 -12.94 -7.71
C PRO A 196 -8.38 -13.18 -6.63
N ILE A 197 -7.96 -13.61 -5.44
CA ILE A 197 -8.85 -13.94 -4.32
C ILE A 197 -8.58 -13.02 -3.13
N ARG A 198 -9.62 -12.78 -2.33
CA ARG A 198 -9.58 -11.97 -1.11
C ARG A 198 -10.06 -12.76 0.08
N ARG A 199 -9.58 -12.36 1.25
CA ARG A 199 -9.98 -12.96 2.53
C ARG A 199 -11.49 -12.77 2.75
N GLY A 200 -12.16 -13.84 3.14
CA GLY A 200 -13.59 -13.86 3.43
C GLY A 200 -14.46 -14.17 2.21
N GLU A 201 -13.91 -14.16 1.00
CA GLU A 201 -14.62 -14.59 -0.20
C GLU A 201 -14.86 -16.10 -0.17
N GLU A 202 -15.93 -16.50 -0.86
CA GLU A 202 -16.37 -17.88 -0.91
C GLU A 202 -16.34 -18.39 -2.34
N TYR A 203 -15.85 -19.61 -2.50
CA TYR A 203 -15.73 -20.26 -3.81
C TYR A 203 -16.22 -21.69 -3.71
N ASP A 204 -16.92 -22.14 -4.74
CA ASP A 204 -17.18 -23.56 -4.95
C ASP A 204 -16.01 -24.11 -5.77
N VAL A 205 -15.26 -25.06 -5.21
CA VAL A 205 -14.03 -25.60 -5.81
C VAL A 205 -14.03 -27.13 -5.80
N VAL A 206 -13.21 -27.73 -6.67
CA VAL A 206 -12.92 -29.16 -6.67
C VAL A 206 -11.50 -29.37 -6.17
N ILE A 207 -11.31 -30.28 -5.23
CA ILE A 207 -9.98 -30.62 -4.72
C ILE A 207 -9.25 -31.45 -5.77
N GLU A 208 -8.21 -30.89 -6.37
CA GLU A 208 -7.48 -31.55 -7.46
C GLU A 208 -6.40 -32.50 -6.95
N ARG A 209 -5.74 -32.13 -5.85
CA ARG A 209 -4.56 -32.82 -5.32
C ARG A 209 -4.54 -32.76 -3.80
N ILE A 210 -3.85 -33.72 -3.20
CA ILE A 210 -3.47 -33.69 -1.79
C ILE A 210 -1.98 -33.41 -1.71
N GLY A 211 -1.60 -32.37 -0.98
CA GLY A 211 -0.21 -32.01 -0.72
C GLY A 211 0.44 -32.98 0.27
N SER A 212 1.77 -32.92 0.38
CA SER A 212 2.53 -33.78 1.30
C SER A 212 2.18 -33.60 2.78
N GLY A 213 1.57 -32.46 3.14
CA GLY A 213 1.09 -32.17 4.50
C GLY A 213 -0.31 -32.69 4.81
N GLY A 214 -0.99 -33.33 3.84
CA GLY A 214 -2.37 -33.81 3.98
C GLY A 214 -3.44 -32.80 3.54
N ASP A 215 -3.07 -31.55 3.28
CA ASP A 215 -4.00 -30.52 2.80
C ASP A 215 -4.41 -30.75 1.34
N GLY A 216 -5.70 -30.61 1.06
CA GLY A 216 -6.21 -30.53 -0.30
C GLY A 216 -5.79 -29.24 -0.99
N THR A 217 -5.66 -29.29 -2.30
CA THR A 217 -5.31 -28.14 -3.14
C THR A 217 -6.35 -27.96 -4.23
N ALA A 218 -6.84 -26.73 -4.36
CA ALA A 218 -7.69 -26.29 -5.46
C ALA A 218 -7.12 -25.04 -6.12
N PHE A 219 -7.64 -24.69 -7.30
CA PHE A 219 -7.27 -23.50 -8.03
C PHE A 219 -8.47 -22.57 -8.19
N VAL A 220 -8.28 -21.30 -7.85
CA VAL A 220 -9.24 -20.23 -8.15
C VAL A 220 -8.56 -19.26 -9.09
N GLU A 221 -9.03 -19.18 -10.34
CA GLU A 221 -8.41 -18.36 -11.40
C GLU A 221 -6.90 -18.62 -11.55
N GLY A 222 -6.49 -19.89 -11.44
CA GLY A 222 -5.08 -20.31 -11.51
C GLY A 222 -4.27 -20.04 -10.24
N PHE A 223 -4.87 -19.45 -9.20
CA PHE A 223 -4.23 -19.21 -7.92
C PHE A 223 -4.44 -20.38 -6.95
N VAL A 224 -3.36 -20.82 -6.32
CA VAL A 224 -3.34 -22.02 -5.47
C VAL A 224 -4.03 -21.73 -4.13
N VAL A 225 -4.98 -22.58 -3.74
CA VAL A 225 -5.67 -22.52 -2.45
C VAL A 225 -5.52 -23.85 -1.73
N PHE A 226 -4.93 -23.80 -0.53
CA PHE A 226 -4.79 -24.95 0.38
C PHE A 226 -5.99 -25.04 1.31
N ILE A 227 -6.55 -26.24 1.41
CA ILE A 227 -7.80 -26.53 2.11
C ILE A 227 -7.59 -27.77 2.98
N CYS A 228 -7.57 -27.58 4.29
CA CYS A 228 -7.39 -28.68 5.25
C CYS A 228 -8.62 -29.59 5.26
N ASP A 229 -8.45 -30.84 5.72
CA ASP A 229 -9.53 -31.82 5.95
C ASP A 229 -10.39 -32.12 4.71
N THR A 230 -9.74 -32.28 3.55
CA THR A 230 -10.40 -32.61 2.29
C THR A 230 -9.72 -33.75 1.55
N GLU A 231 -10.48 -34.42 0.69
CA GLU A 231 -10.02 -35.53 -0.14
C GLU A 231 -9.99 -35.16 -1.63
N LYS A 232 -9.14 -35.84 -2.41
CA LYS A 232 -9.07 -35.60 -3.85
C LYS A 232 -10.40 -35.93 -4.53
N GLY A 233 -10.87 -35.01 -5.37
CA GLY A 233 -12.14 -35.12 -6.10
C GLY A 233 -13.35 -34.55 -5.35
N GLU A 234 -13.18 -34.19 -4.08
CA GLU A 234 -14.25 -33.59 -3.28
C GLU A 234 -14.66 -32.23 -3.85
N LYS A 235 -15.97 -31.98 -3.93
CA LYS A 235 -16.53 -30.67 -4.26
C LYS A 235 -16.90 -29.96 -2.97
N VAL A 236 -16.30 -28.81 -2.72
CA VAL A 236 -16.51 -28.07 -1.47
C VAL A 236 -16.75 -26.61 -1.75
N ARG A 237 -17.61 -25.98 -0.93
CA ARG A 237 -17.63 -24.53 -0.81
C ARG A 237 -16.68 -24.13 0.29
N ILE A 238 -15.74 -23.27 -0.03
CA ILE A 238 -14.69 -22.81 0.87
C ILE A 238 -14.85 -21.33 1.21
N LYS A 239 -14.32 -20.90 2.36
CA LYS A 239 -14.12 -19.51 2.72
C LYS A 239 -12.64 -19.20 2.82
N VAL A 240 -12.16 -18.20 2.08
CA VAL A 240 -10.74 -17.81 2.14
C VAL A 240 -10.41 -17.27 3.53
N ARG A 241 -9.52 -17.96 4.25
CA ARG A 241 -9.09 -17.62 5.61
C ARG A 241 -7.94 -16.62 5.60
N ASP A 242 -6.96 -16.81 4.73
CA ASP A 242 -5.72 -16.03 4.68
C ASP A 242 -5.13 -16.06 3.27
N VAL A 243 -4.59 -14.94 2.80
CA VAL A 243 -4.01 -14.80 1.45
C VAL A 243 -2.54 -14.43 1.60
N LYS A 244 -1.68 -15.21 0.95
CA LYS A 244 -0.25 -14.95 0.80
C LYS A 244 0.05 -14.50 -0.62
N PRO A 245 1.25 -13.98 -0.91
CA PRO A 245 1.58 -13.51 -2.26
C PRO A 245 1.37 -14.54 -3.38
N ASN A 246 1.57 -15.84 -3.11
CA ASN A 246 1.57 -16.89 -4.14
C ASN A 246 0.55 -18.02 -3.88
N PHE A 247 -0.16 -18.00 -2.75
CA PHE A 247 -1.16 -19.01 -2.40
C PHE A 247 -2.10 -18.45 -1.32
N ALA A 248 -3.21 -19.14 -1.07
CA ALA A 248 -4.09 -18.85 0.06
C ALA A 248 -4.42 -20.11 0.85
N PHE A 249 -4.99 -19.88 2.03
CA PHE A 249 -5.65 -20.90 2.83
C PHE A 249 -7.13 -20.63 2.88
N ALA A 250 -7.92 -21.70 2.84
CA ALA A 250 -9.36 -21.62 2.99
C ALA A 250 -9.90 -22.75 3.87
N ASP A 251 -11.02 -22.48 4.52
CA ASP A 251 -11.72 -23.46 5.37
C ASP A 251 -12.96 -23.95 4.63
N VAL A 252 -13.31 -25.22 4.77
CA VAL A 252 -14.55 -25.78 4.21
C VAL A 252 -15.76 -25.23 4.96
N ILE A 253 -16.68 -24.61 4.23
CA ILE A 253 -17.98 -24.15 4.77
C ILE A 253 -19.03 -25.26 4.66
N ARG A 254 -19.09 -25.90 3.48
CA ARG A 254 -20.01 -27.00 3.19
C ARG A 254 -19.43 -27.92 2.12
N ARG A 255 -19.76 -29.20 2.22
CA ARG A 255 -19.46 -30.21 1.19
C ARG A 255 -20.62 -30.21 0.18
N LEU A 256 -20.29 -30.22 -1.10
CA LEU A 256 -21.25 -30.25 -2.19
C LEU A 256 -21.35 -31.71 -2.66
N GLU A 257 -22.57 -32.24 -2.73
CA GLU A 257 -22.78 -33.60 -3.21
C GLU A 257 -22.32 -33.71 -4.68
N SER A 258 -21.62 -34.80 -5.00
CA SER A 258 -21.39 -35.19 -6.39
C SER A 258 -22.76 -35.40 -7.05
N PRO A 259 -23.00 -34.93 -8.29
CA PRO A 259 -24.17 -35.40 -9.01
C PRO A 259 -24.08 -36.93 -9.03
N GLU A 260 -25.08 -37.59 -8.46
CA GLU A 260 -25.23 -39.03 -8.53
C GLU A 260 -25.00 -39.45 -9.98
N GLU A 261 -24.14 -40.45 -10.19
CA GLU A 261 -24.10 -41.17 -11.46
C GLU A 261 -25.53 -41.69 -11.70
N GLU A 262 -26.28 -41.03 -12.58
CA GLU A 262 -27.49 -41.59 -13.18
C GLU A 262 -27.06 -42.86 -13.93
N LYS A 263 -27.13 -43.97 -13.20
CA LYS A 263 -27.17 -45.39 -13.55
C LYS A 263 -26.82 -45.81 -14.98
#